data_AF-A0A2K3PK85-F1
#
_entry.id   AF-A0A2K3PK85-F1
#
_cell.length_a   1.000
_cell.length_b   1.000
_cell.length_c   1.000
_cell.angle_alpha   90.00
_cell.angle_beta   90.00
_cell.angle_gamma   90.00
#
_symmetry.space_group_name_H-M   'P 1'
#
loop_
_entity.id
_entity.type
_entity.pdbx_description
1 polymer ?
#
loop_
_entity_poly.entity_id
_entity_poly.type
_entity_poly.pdbx_seq_one_letter_code
_entity_poly.pdbx_strand_id
1 'polypeptide(L)'
;MGKENTTVHKRTSSAGLPTTNTNSKNRRGRQIHKTFNNIKITILCGFVTILVLRGTIGVNLSSSDSDAVNQNIIEETNRILAEIRSDADPSDPNDKDETFFNPNATFTLGPKISDWDSQRKTWLVQNPEYPNFVRGKARILLLTGSPPKPCDNPIGDHYLLKSIKNKIDYCRLHGIEIVYNMAHLDIELAGYWAKLPMIRRLMLSHPEVEWIWWMDSDALFTDMVFELPLSKYDDYNLVIHGYPDLLFEQKSWIAINTGSFLFRNCQWSLDLLDEWAPMGPKGPVREEAGKVLTANLKGRPAFEADDQSALIYLLLSKKEKWMDKVFLENSYYLHGYWAGLVDRYEEMIEKYHPGLGDERWPFVTHFVGCKPCGSYGDYPVERCLSSMERAFNFADNQVLKLYGFRHRGLLSPKIKRIRNETVTPLEFVDQFDIRRHSTESSESKS
;
A
#
# COMPACT_ATOMS: atom_id res chain seq x y z
N MET A 1 36.71 -42.18 6.88
CA MET A 1 37.97 -42.87 7.26
C MET A 1 38.85 -41.84 7.95
N GLY A 2 39.55 -42.07 9.05
CA GLY A 2 39.59 -43.23 9.96
C GLY A 2 40.70 -43.01 11.01
N LYS A 3 40.39 -43.35 12.28
CA LYS A 3 41.16 -44.18 13.24
C LYS A 3 42.71 -44.20 13.13
N GLU A 4 43.51 -44.21 14.20
CA GLU A 4 43.31 -44.61 15.62
C GLU A 4 44.45 -44.00 16.53
N ASN A 5 44.76 -44.28 17.82
CA ASN A 5 44.38 -45.38 18.73
C ASN A 5 44.53 -45.10 20.26
N THR A 6 44.01 -46.04 21.08
CA THR A 6 44.40 -46.60 22.42
C THR A 6 45.45 -45.94 23.35
N THR A 7 45.49 -46.08 24.71
CA THR A 7 44.65 -46.70 25.80
C THR A 7 45.01 -46.00 27.16
N VAL A 8 45.01 -46.47 28.44
CA VAL A 8 44.99 -47.76 29.22
C VAL A 8 44.34 -47.54 30.62
N HIS A 9 43.92 -48.62 31.31
CA HIS A 9 43.30 -48.66 32.64
C HIS A 9 44.22 -48.34 33.85
N LYS A 10 43.61 -48.02 35.01
CA LYS A 10 43.52 -48.98 36.15
C LYS A 10 42.36 -48.69 37.13
N ARG A 11 42.12 -49.60 38.08
CA ARG A 11 40.87 -49.72 38.89
C ARG A 11 41.15 -50.26 40.31
N THR A 12 40.34 -49.81 41.28
CA THR A 12 39.85 -50.51 42.52
C THR A 12 40.78 -51.22 43.53
N SER A 13 40.54 -50.90 44.81
CA SER A 13 40.55 -51.78 46.01
C SER A 13 39.60 -51.14 47.04
N SER A 14 38.49 -51.74 47.50
CA SER A 14 38.28 -52.88 48.44
C SER A 14 38.44 -52.48 49.93
N ALA A 15 37.78 -53.09 50.93
CA ALA A 15 36.99 -54.33 51.02
C ALA A 15 35.94 -54.28 52.18
N GLY A 16 35.07 -55.30 52.31
CA GLY A 16 34.19 -55.48 53.49
C GLY A 16 33.13 -56.59 53.32
N LEU A 17 33.32 -57.73 53.99
CA LEU A 17 32.52 -58.98 53.98
C LEU A 17 32.41 -59.50 55.45
N PRO A 18 31.72 -60.62 55.82
CA PRO A 18 30.60 -61.37 55.22
C PRO A 18 29.56 -61.94 56.25
N THR A 19 28.64 -62.84 55.81
CA THR A 19 28.06 -64.03 56.55
C THR A 19 27.18 -63.86 57.82
N THR A 20 26.23 -64.73 58.23
CA THR A 20 25.44 -65.85 57.60
C THR A 20 24.19 -66.24 58.46
N ASN A 21 23.19 -66.85 57.79
CA ASN A 21 22.29 -67.94 58.25
C ASN A 21 21.19 -67.79 59.35
N THR A 22 19.96 -68.11 58.93
CA THR A 22 18.90 -68.93 59.58
C THR A 22 18.44 -68.67 61.03
N ASN A 23 17.15 -68.38 61.23
CA ASN A 23 16.15 -69.44 61.51
C ASN A 23 14.68 -68.96 61.29
N SER A 24 13.69 -69.84 61.56
CA SER A 24 12.28 -69.66 61.13
C SER A 24 11.27 -69.29 62.22
N LYS A 25 10.08 -68.84 61.77
CA LYS A 25 8.79 -68.70 62.49
C LYS A 25 8.69 -67.67 63.63
N ASN A 26 7.96 -66.59 63.34
CA ASN A 26 6.58 -66.50 63.85
C ASN A 26 5.67 -65.63 62.97
N ARG A 27 4.40 -66.03 62.81
CA ARG A 27 3.41 -65.38 61.90
C ARG A 27 2.07 -65.15 62.61
N ARG A 28 1.72 -63.88 62.86
CA ARG A 28 0.35 -63.29 62.76
C ARG A 28 0.43 -61.78 62.99
N GLY A 29 -0.56 -61.02 62.52
CA GLY A 29 -0.63 -59.55 62.67
C GLY A 29 -0.14 -58.72 61.48
N ARG A 30 1.07 -58.98 60.93
CA ARG A 30 1.72 -58.11 59.92
C ARG A 30 1.18 -58.23 58.48
N GLN A 31 -0.05 -58.73 58.30
CA GLN A 31 -0.62 -59.08 56.98
C GLN A 31 -1.77 -58.16 56.53
N ILE A 32 -2.50 -57.50 57.44
CA ILE A 32 -3.62 -56.60 57.08
C ILE A 32 -3.11 -55.27 56.49
N HIS A 33 -2.04 -54.71 57.07
CA HIS A 33 -1.52 -53.40 56.68
C HIS A 33 -0.90 -53.39 55.27
N LYS A 34 -0.35 -54.52 54.80
CA LYS A 34 0.16 -54.68 53.43
C LYS A 34 -0.98 -54.68 52.40
N THR A 35 -2.12 -55.32 52.71
CA THR A 35 -3.27 -55.35 51.80
C THR A 35 -3.82 -53.95 51.53
N PHE A 36 -3.96 -53.12 52.56
CA PHE A 36 -4.42 -51.74 52.40
C PHE A 36 -3.48 -50.85 51.57
N ASN A 37 -2.16 -50.96 51.77
CA ASN A 37 -1.21 -50.21 50.95
C ASN A 37 -1.16 -50.72 49.51
N ASN A 38 -1.25 -52.04 49.29
CA ASN A 38 -1.36 -52.60 47.94
C ASN A 38 -2.64 -52.12 47.25
N ILE A 39 -3.80 -52.11 47.92
CA ILE A 39 -5.06 -51.60 47.36
C ILE A 39 -4.92 -50.10 47.00
N LYS A 40 -4.33 -49.28 47.86
CA LYS A 40 -4.06 -47.86 47.55
C LYS A 40 -3.15 -47.70 46.33
N ILE A 41 -2.10 -48.51 46.20
CA ILE A 41 -1.21 -48.50 45.03
C ILE A 41 -1.94 -48.99 43.77
N THR A 42 -2.76 -50.04 43.84
CA THR A 42 -3.56 -50.52 42.70
C THR A 42 -4.59 -49.48 42.24
N ILE A 43 -5.26 -48.78 43.17
CA ILE A 43 -6.17 -47.67 42.85
C ILE A 43 -5.41 -46.51 42.21
N LEU A 44 -4.24 -46.13 42.76
CA LEU A 44 -3.40 -45.07 42.20
C LEU A 44 -2.89 -45.42 40.80
N CYS A 45 -2.38 -46.64 40.59
CA CYS A 45 -1.97 -47.12 39.27
C CYS A 45 -3.15 -47.21 38.30
N GLY A 46 -4.34 -47.58 38.76
CA GLY A 46 -5.57 -47.52 37.97
C GLY A 46 -5.91 -46.09 37.53
N PHE A 47 -5.88 -45.13 38.47
CA PHE A 47 -6.12 -43.71 38.17
C PHE A 47 -5.07 -43.13 37.22
N VAL A 48 -3.80 -43.43 37.43
CA VAL A 48 -2.71 -43.04 36.53
C VAL A 48 -2.85 -43.69 35.15
N THR A 49 -3.28 -44.95 35.08
CA THR A 49 -3.53 -45.63 33.80
C THR A 49 -4.72 -45.01 33.06
N ILE A 50 -5.79 -44.63 33.76
CA ILE A 50 -6.93 -43.90 33.19
C ILE A 50 -6.53 -42.49 32.74
N LEU A 51 -5.69 -41.78 33.48
CA LEU A 51 -5.16 -40.47 33.10
C LEU A 51 -4.21 -40.56 31.90
N VAL A 52 -3.33 -41.57 31.85
CA VAL A 52 -2.46 -41.83 30.70
C VAL A 52 -3.27 -42.26 29.48
N LEU A 53 -4.30 -43.10 29.64
CA LEU A 53 -5.20 -43.46 28.54
C LEU A 53 -6.05 -42.27 28.05
N ARG A 54 -6.46 -41.33 28.92
CA ARG A 54 -7.06 -40.04 28.49
C ARG A 54 -6.05 -39.02 27.95
N GLY A 55 -4.75 -39.24 28.19
CA GLY A 55 -3.66 -38.46 27.62
C GLY A 55 -3.22 -38.97 26.24
N THR A 56 -3.34 -40.27 25.98
CA THR A 56 -3.03 -40.90 24.69
C THR A 56 -4.24 -41.05 23.77
N ILE A 57 -5.45 -41.18 24.33
CA ILE A 57 -6.73 -41.00 23.62
C ILE A 57 -7.19 -39.57 23.89
N GLY A 58 -6.73 -38.64 23.06
CA GLY A 58 -6.94 -37.20 23.25
C GLY A 58 -8.43 -36.81 23.26
N VAL A 59 -8.94 -36.48 24.45
CA VAL A 59 -10.30 -35.95 24.63
C VAL A 59 -10.32 -34.48 24.22
N ASN A 60 -10.50 -34.25 22.91
CA ASN A 60 -10.44 -32.95 22.24
C ASN A 60 -11.69 -32.09 22.51
N LEU A 61 -11.88 -31.65 23.77
CA LEU A 61 -13.15 -31.11 24.29
C LEU A 61 -13.04 -29.66 24.84
N SER A 62 -12.17 -28.83 24.25
CA SER A 62 -12.21 -27.35 24.40
C SER A 62 -11.65 -26.59 23.18
N SER A 63 -11.43 -27.30 22.08
CA SER A 63 -10.92 -26.82 20.80
C SER A 63 -11.97 -26.90 19.70
N SER A 64 -12.82 -27.95 19.72
CA SER A 64 -13.88 -28.19 18.74
C SER A 64 -14.73 -26.96 18.45
N ASP A 65 -15.12 -26.22 19.47
CA ASP A 65 -16.09 -25.13 19.33
C ASP A 65 -15.40 -23.84 18.84
N SER A 66 -14.17 -23.55 19.29
CA SER A 66 -13.38 -22.44 18.75
C SER A 66 -12.93 -22.71 17.31
N ASP A 67 -12.59 -23.95 16.99
CA ASP A 67 -12.16 -24.37 15.67
C ASP A 67 -13.36 -24.42 14.71
N ALA A 68 -14.52 -24.92 15.15
CA ALA A 68 -15.76 -24.89 14.37
C ALA A 68 -16.30 -23.47 14.16
N VAL A 69 -16.21 -22.58 15.15
CA VAL A 69 -16.54 -21.16 14.96
C VAL A 69 -15.57 -20.50 13.97
N ASN A 70 -14.27 -20.79 14.05
CA ASN A 70 -13.31 -20.33 13.03
C ASN A 70 -13.61 -20.90 11.64
N GLN A 71 -13.92 -22.19 11.51
CA GLN A 71 -14.28 -22.80 10.23
C GLN A 71 -15.57 -22.19 9.68
N ASN A 72 -16.60 -21.99 10.50
CA ASN A 72 -17.85 -21.34 10.07
C ASN A 72 -17.59 -19.88 9.65
N ILE A 73 -16.75 -19.12 10.36
CA ILE A 73 -16.34 -17.76 9.95
C ILE A 73 -15.53 -17.80 8.65
N ILE A 74 -14.69 -18.80 8.43
CA ILE A 74 -13.92 -18.98 7.19
C ILE A 74 -14.83 -19.39 6.02
N GLU A 75 -15.79 -20.29 6.23
CA GLU A 75 -16.79 -20.68 5.24
C GLU A 75 -17.75 -19.53 4.92
N GLU A 76 -18.19 -18.76 5.91
CA GLU A 76 -19.03 -17.56 5.74
C GLU A 76 -18.25 -16.43 5.06
N THR A 77 -16.97 -16.23 5.39
CA THR A 77 -16.09 -15.28 4.68
C THR A 77 -15.83 -15.73 3.23
N ASN A 78 -15.55 -17.01 3.00
CA ASN A 78 -15.38 -17.56 1.66
C ASN A 78 -16.68 -17.52 0.85
N ARG A 79 -17.84 -17.69 1.49
CA ARG A 79 -19.15 -17.50 0.89
C ARG A 79 -19.37 -16.04 0.52
N ILE A 80 -19.15 -15.09 1.42
CA ILE A 80 -19.26 -13.65 1.13
C ILE A 80 -18.31 -13.25 0.00
N LEU A 81 -17.07 -13.74 0.01
CA LEU A 81 -16.11 -13.54 -1.09
C LEU A 81 -16.58 -14.19 -2.39
N ALA A 82 -17.24 -15.35 -2.35
CA ALA A 82 -17.84 -15.98 -3.53
C ALA A 82 -19.08 -15.22 -4.02
N GLU A 83 -19.89 -14.65 -3.11
CA GLU A 83 -21.08 -13.86 -3.38
C GLU A 83 -20.69 -12.56 -4.09
N ILE A 84 -19.72 -11.81 -3.54
CA ILE A 84 -19.09 -10.62 -4.15
C ILE A 84 -18.42 -10.95 -5.50
N ARG A 85 -17.87 -12.17 -5.66
CA ARG A 85 -17.32 -12.63 -6.95
C ARG A 85 -18.39 -13.14 -7.93
N SER A 86 -19.60 -13.40 -7.46
CA SER A 86 -20.75 -13.86 -8.26
C SER A 86 -21.67 -12.72 -8.71
N ASP A 87 -21.47 -11.49 -8.22
CA ASP A 87 -22.07 -10.24 -8.75
C ASP A 87 -21.58 -9.86 -10.17
N ALA A 88 -21.17 -10.85 -10.97
CA ALA A 88 -21.27 -10.79 -12.41
C ALA A 88 -22.73 -11.12 -12.79
N ASP A 89 -23.60 -10.09 -12.75
CA ASP A 89 -25.03 -10.23 -13.03
C ASP A 89 -25.23 -10.86 -14.43
N PRO A 90 -25.74 -12.11 -14.52
CA PRO A 90 -25.94 -12.78 -15.79
C PRO A 90 -27.14 -12.21 -16.57
N SER A 91 -27.74 -11.10 -16.11
CA SER A 91 -28.72 -10.29 -16.82
C SER A 91 -28.22 -8.88 -17.19
N ASP A 92 -26.98 -8.50 -16.87
CA ASP A 92 -26.35 -7.29 -17.41
C ASP A 92 -26.23 -7.42 -18.95
N PRO A 93 -26.83 -6.52 -19.74
CA PRO A 93 -26.71 -6.56 -21.21
C PRO A 93 -25.27 -6.38 -21.72
N ASN A 94 -24.38 -5.76 -20.92
CA ASN A 94 -23.00 -5.46 -21.33
C ASN A 94 -22.08 -6.71 -21.30
N ASP A 95 -22.43 -7.75 -20.53
CA ASP A 95 -21.56 -8.92 -20.29
C ASP A 95 -21.75 -10.03 -21.37
N LYS A 96 -22.47 -9.73 -22.47
CA LYS A 96 -22.89 -10.74 -23.48
C LYS A 96 -22.55 -10.44 -24.94
N ASP A 97 -22.12 -9.22 -25.27
CA ASP A 97 -21.48 -8.88 -26.54
C ASP A 97 -20.48 -7.74 -26.30
N GLU A 98 -19.16 -8.03 -26.29
CA GLU A 98 -18.12 -6.99 -26.24
C GLU A 98 -18.06 -6.22 -27.57
N THR A 99 -18.99 -5.29 -27.73
CA THR A 99 -19.00 -4.32 -28.83
C THR A 99 -17.95 -3.24 -28.59
N PHE A 100 -16.68 -3.54 -28.92
CA PHE A 100 -15.57 -2.59 -28.83
C PHE A 100 -15.88 -1.25 -29.52
N PHE A 101 -15.33 -0.16 -28.97
CA PHE A 101 -15.42 1.17 -29.53
C PHE A 101 -15.11 1.19 -31.05
N ASN A 102 -16.05 1.71 -31.85
CA ASN A 102 -15.92 1.80 -33.30
C ASN A 102 -14.68 2.64 -33.68
N PRO A 103 -13.65 2.08 -34.34
CA PRO A 103 -12.42 2.82 -34.66
C PRO A 103 -12.61 4.00 -35.64
N ASN A 104 -13.78 4.11 -36.27
CA ASN A 104 -14.14 5.23 -37.15
C ASN A 104 -14.86 6.37 -36.40
N ALA A 105 -15.19 6.19 -35.11
CA ALA A 105 -15.77 7.23 -34.26
C ALA A 105 -14.66 8.02 -33.55
N THR A 106 -14.94 9.29 -33.20
CA THR A 106 -14.05 10.08 -32.35
C THR A 106 -14.47 9.92 -30.89
N PHE A 107 -13.58 9.40 -30.04
CA PHE A 107 -13.84 9.30 -28.61
C PHE A 107 -13.83 10.69 -27.94
N THR A 108 -14.69 10.91 -26.94
CA THR A 108 -14.80 12.17 -26.19
C THR A 108 -15.10 11.91 -24.72
N LEU A 109 -14.40 12.60 -23.79
CA LEU A 109 -14.68 12.52 -22.34
C LEU A 109 -15.99 13.23 -21.89
N GLY A 110 -16.82 13.64 -22.85
CA GLY A 110 -18.08 14.38 -22.65
C GLY A 110 -18.20 15.61 -23.56
N PRO A 111 -19.26 16.42 -23.40
CA PRO A 111 -19.46 17.63 -24.20
C PRO A 111 -18.30 18.63 -24.04
N LYS A 112 -17.90 19.28 -25.14
CA LYS A 112 -16.83 20.28 -25.11
C LYS A 112 -17.24 21.50 -24.31
N ILE A 113 -16.34 21.95 -23.43
CA ILE A 113 -16.42 23.20 -22.67
C ILE A 113 -15.25 24.06 -23.15
N SER A 114 -15.46 25.37 -23.31
CA SER A 114 -14.45 26.31 -23.88
C SER A 114 -14.27 27.59 -23.06
N ASP A 115 -15.00 27.71 -21.95
CA ASP A 115 -15.13 28.88 -21.10
C ASP A 115 -14.99 28.55 -19.60
N TRP A 116 -14.43 27.37 -19.27
CA TRP A 116 -14.41 26.84 -17.90
C TRP A 116 -13.79 27.79 -16.88
N ASP A 117 -12.71 28.48 -17.24
CA ASP A 117 -12.06 29.47 -16.35
C ASP A 117 -13.00 30.64 -16.00
N SER A 118 -13.91 31.01 -16.91
CA SER A 118 -14.93 32.05 -16.67
C SER A 118 -16.08 31.51 -15.81
N GLN A 119 -16.52 30.27 -16.02
CA GLN A 119 -17.52 29.62 -15.18
C GLN A 119 -17.00 29.44 -13.75
N ARG A 120 -15.82 28.84 -13.59
CA ARG A 120 -15.13 28.61 -12.31
C ARG A 120 -14.88 29.92 -11.56
N LYS A 121 -14.39 30.97 -12.24
CA LYS A 121 -14.23 32.30 -11.64
C LYS A 121 -15.56 32.91 -11.17
N THR A 122 -16.63 32.74 -11.94
CA THR A 122 -17.97 33.23 -11.55
C THR A 122 -18.49 32.48 -10.32
N TRP A 123 -18.31 31.16 -10.29
CA TRP A 123 -18.68 30.33 -9.15
C TRP A 123 -17.91 30.69 -7.87
N LEU A 124 -16.59 30.89 -7.96
CA LEU A 124 -15.75 31.29 -6.80
C LEU A 124 -16.13 32.65 -6.22
N VAL A 125 -16.64 33.58 -7.05
CA VAL A 125 -17.17 34.87 -6.59
C VAL A 125 -18.55 34.73 -5.93
N GLN A 126 -19.34 33.73 -6.30
CA GLN A 126 -20.67 33.47 -5.77
C GLN A 126 -20.69 32.60 -4.50
N ASN A 127 -19.66 31.78 -4.27
CA ASN A 127 -19.57 30.83 -3.17
C ASN A 127 -18.28 31.08 -2.33
N PRO A 128 -18.10 32.27 -1.71
CA PRO A 128 -16.87 32.67 -1.03
C PRO A 128 -16.50 31.81 0.20
N GLU A 129 -17.43 31.01 0.71
CA GLU A 129 -17.24 30.02 1.76
C GLU A 129 -16.51 28.74 1.27
N TYR A 130 -16.40 28.56 -0.05
CA TYR A 130 -15.61 27.50 -0.71
C TYR A 130 -14.42 28.08 -1.50
N PRO A 131 -13.44 28.73 -0.84
CA PRO A 131 -12.30 29.32 -1.54
C PRO A 131 -11.34 28.24 -2.05
N ASN A 132 -10.70 28.54 -3.20
CA ASN A 132 -9.63 27.74 -3.79
C ASN A 132 -8.26 27.95 -3.16
N PHE A 133 -8.12 28.93 -2.26
CA PHE A 133 -6.96 29.11 -1.39
C PHE A 133 -7.41 29.23 0.07
N VAL A 134 -6.87 28.38 0.94
CA VAL A 134 -7.13 28.36 2.38
C VAL A 134 -5.84 28.76 3.10
N ARG A 135 -5.87 29.90 3.83
CA ARG A 135 -4.70 30.47 4.53
C ARG A 135 -3.44 30.62 3.62
N GLY A 136 -3.64 30.97 2.35
CA GLY A 136 -2.56 31.12 1.37
C GLY A 136 -2.08 29.82 0.71
N LYS A 137 -2.54 28.64 1.16
CA LYS A 137 -2.28 27.36 0.47
C LYS A 137 -3.41 27.07 -0.52
N ALA A 138 -3.08 26.67 -1.74
CA ALA A 138 -4.07 26.23 -2.72
C ALA A 138 -4.76 24.93 -2.26
N ARG A 139 -6.07 24.79 -2.50
CA ARG A 139 -6.84 23.58 -2.17
C ARG A 139 -6.45 22.43 -3.09
N ILE A 140 -5.99 21.33 -2.50
CA ILE A 140 -5.68 20.08 -3.20
C ILE A 140 -6.75 19.03 -2.89
N LEU A 141 -7.20 18.33 -3.93
CA LEU A 141 -7.97 17.08 -3.83
C LEU A 141 -7.08 15.92 -4.31
N LEU A 142 -6.70 15.00 -3.42
CA LEU A 142 -5.99 13.79 -3.80
C LEU A 142 -6.97 12.74 -4.34
N LEU A 143 -6.74 12.28 -5.56
CA LEU A 143 -7.49 11.23 -6.22
C LEU A 143 -6.65 9.96 -6.34
N THR A 144 -7.19 8.86 -5.85
CA THR A 144 -6.65 7.50 -5.97
C THR A 144 -7.79 6.54 -6.34
N GLY A 145 -7.49 5.31 -6.74
CA GLY A 145 -8.54 4.30 -6.92
C GLY A 145 -8.04 2.89 -7.18
N SER A 146 -8.98 1.95 -7.22
CA SER A 146 -8.77 0.55 -7.59
C SER A 146 -9.96 0.05 -8.45
N PRO A 147 -9.88 -1.15 -9.06
CA PRO A 147 -11.07 -1.80 -9.60
C PRO A 147 -12.16 -2.00 -8.53
N PRO A 148 -13.44 -2.14 -8.93
CA PRO A 148 -14.56 -2.47 -8.03
C PRO A 148 -14.55 -3.94 -7.58
N LYS A 149 -14.08 -4.85 -8.44
CA LYS A 149 -14.03 -6.29 -8.14
C LYS A 149 -12.81 -6.60 -7.24
N PRO A 150 -12.91 -7.57 -6.32
CA PRO A 150 -11.77 -8.01 -5.50
C PRO A 150 -10.57 -8.44 -6.35
N CYS A 151 -9.37 -8.32 -5.80
CA CYS A 151 -8.14 -8.63 -6.53
C CYS A 151 -8.05 -10.11 -6.97
N ASP A 152 -7.42 -10.34 -8.14
CA ASP A 152 -7.06 -11.69 -8.64
C ASP A 152 -6.28 -12.45 -7.58
N ASN A 153 -5.33 -11.74 -6.96
CA ASN A 153 -4.52 -12.19 -5.84
C ASN A 153 -5.11 -11.61 -4.54
N PRO A 154 -5.70 -12.41 -3.63
CA PRO A 154 -6.40 -11.91 -2.43
C PRO A 154 -5.54 -11.10 -1.45
N ILE A 155 -4.21 -11.20 -1.52
CA ILE A 155 -3.32 -10.33 -0.72
C ILE A 155 -3.27 -8.90 -1.27
N GLY A 156 -3.64 -8.69 -2.54
CA GLY A 156 -3.69 -7.38 -3.18
C GLY A 156 -4.61 -6.41 -2.45
N ASP A 157 -5.80 -6.84 -2.07
CA ASP A 157 -6.77 -6.05 -1.29
C ASP A 157 -6.19 -5.58 0.06
N HIS A 158 -5.35 -6.41 0.70
CA HIS A 158 -4.64 -6.00 1.92
C HIS A 158 -3.61 -4.88 1.67
N TYR A 159 -2.91 -4.91 0.53
CA TYR A 159 -1.96 -3.85 0.16
C TYR A 159 -2.66 -2.59 -0.38
N LEU A 160 -3.82 -2.71 -1.03
CA LEU A 160 -4.72 -1.58 -1.31
C LEU A 160 -5.17 -0.89 0.00
N LEU A 161 -5.62 -1.67 0.98
CA LEU A 161 -6.02 -1.16 2.30
C LEU A 161 -4.86 -0.45 3.01
N LYS A 162 -3.65 -1.01 2.97
CA LYS A 162 -2.44 -0.37 3.51
C LYS A 162 -2.08 0.92 2.76
N SER A 163 -2.26 0.96 1.44
CA SER A 163 -2.03 2.15 0.63
C SER A 163 -3.01 3.28 0.94
N ILE A 164 -4.31 2.98 1.09
CA ILE A 164 -5.27 4.03 1.47
C ILE A 164 -5.10 4.49 2.91
N LYS A 165 -4.72 3.62 3.88
CA LYS A 165 -4.27 4.09 5.21
C LYS A 165 -3.11 5.09 5.09
N ASN A 166 -2.07 4.75 4.31
CA ASN A 166 -0.91 5.61 4.11
C ASN A 166 -1.30 6.97 3.51
N LYS A 167 -2.14 6.98 2.47
CA LYS A 167 -2.69 8.22 1.87
C LYS A 167 -3.54 9.02 2.87
N ILE A 168 -4.41 8.37 3.65
CA ILE A 168 -5.21 8.99 4.72
C ILE A 168 -4.33 9.65 5.78
N ASP A 169 -3.27 8.97 6.23
CA ASP A 169 -2.36 9.50 7.24
C ASP A 169 -1.62 10.75 6.75
N TYR A 170 -1.12 10.74 5.52
CA TYR A 170 -0.49 11.90 4.90
C TYR A 170 -1.49 13.06 4.75
N CYS A 171 -2.63 12.83 4.09
CA CYS A 171 -3.58 13.91 3.79
C CYS A 171 -4.19 14.53 5.06
N ARG A 172 -4.42 13.73 6.11
CA ARG A 172 -4.83 14.22 7.43
C ARG A 172 -3.77 15.11 8.09
N LEU A 173 -2.48 14.80 7.94
CA LEU A 173 -1.38 15.62 8.49
C LEU A 173 -1.17 16.91 7.70
N HIS A 174 -1.57 16.95 6.42
CA HIS A 174 -1.33 18.07 5.50
C HIS A 174 -2.58 18.89 5.13
N GLY A 175 -3.77 18.50 5.59
CA GLY A 175 -5.03 19.22 5.33
C GLY A 175 -5.57 19.05 3.91
N ILE A 176 -5.37 17.87 3.32
CA ILE A 176 -5.76 17.53 1.95
C ILE A 176 -7.01 16.64 1.96
N GLU A 177 -7.95 16.89 1.04
CA GLU A 177 -9.17 16.09 0.87
C GLU A 177 -8.87 14.87 -0.04
N ILE A 178 -9.52 13.72 0.18
CA ILE A 178 -9.32 12.49 -0.61
C ILE A 178 -10.60 12.05 -1.30
N VAL A 179 -10.50 11.71 -2.60
CA VAL A 179 -11.45 10.84 -3.29
C VAL A 179 -10.78 9.49 -3.57
N TYR A 180 -11.46 8.41 -3.19
CA TYR A 180 -11.09 7.05 -3.59
C TYR A 180 -12.12 6.53 -4.60
N ASN A 181 -11.71 6.31 -5.85
CA ASN A 181 -12.57 5.75 -6.87
C ASN A 181 -12.56 4.22 -6.85
N MET A 182 -13.75 3.62 -6.96
CA MET A 182 -13.96 2.20 -7.28
C MET A 182 -14.86 2.00 -8.51
N ALA A 183 -15.41 3.06 -9.10
CA ALA A 183 -16.35 2.97 -10.22
C ALA A 183 -15.64 3.11 -11.58
N HIS A 184 -16.05 2.29 -12.55
CA HIS A 184 -15.79 2.55 -13.96
C HIS A 184 -16.80 3.58 -14.45
N LEU A 185 -16.37 4.84 -14.59
CA LEU A 185 -17.22 5.93 -15.12
C LEU A 185 -17.40 5.86 -16.65
N ASP A 186 -16.55 5.09 -17.31
CA ASP A 186 -16.49 4.89 -18.75
C ASP A 186 -15.98 3.46 -18.99
N ILE A 187 -16.65 2.70 -19.86
CA ILE A 187 -16.34 1.28 -20.13
C ILE A 187 -15.19 1.10 -21.13
N GLU A 188 -14.88 2.13 -21.92
CA GLU A 188 -13.81 2.11 -22.91
C GLU A 188 -12.47 2.46 -22.26
N LEU A 189 -12.49 3.39 -21.30
CA LEU A 189 -11.33 3.81 -20.52
C LEU A 189 -11.10 2.95 -19.27
N ALA A 190 -11.10 1.63 -19.45
CA ALA A 190 -10.77 0.66 -18.41
C ALA A 190 -9.26 0.64 -18.06
N GLY A 191 -8.93 0.12 -16.86
CA GLY A 191 -7.55 -0.01 -16.39
C GLY A 191 -6.91 1.34 -16.04
N TYR A 192 -5.63 1.53 -16.37
CA TYR A 192 -4.88 2.75 -16.08
C TYR A 192 -5.51 4.02 -16.69
N TRP A 193 -6.26 3.87 -17.79
CA TRP A 193 -6.99 4.96 -18.45
C TRP A 193 -8.16 5.54 -17.63
N ALA A 194 -8.67 4.81 -16.63
CA ALA A 194 -9.83 5.22 -15.84
C ALA A 194 -9.61 6.50 -15.01
N LYS A 195 -8.34 6.93 -14.87
CA LYS A 195 -8.00 8.22 -14.22
C LYS A 195 -8.51 9.43 -15.01
N LEU A 196 -8.47 9.43 -16.35
CA LEU A 196 -8.87 10.57 -17.19
C LEU A 196 -10.34 11.01 -16.98
N PRO A 197 -11.37 10.13 -17.11
CA PRO A 197 -12.76 10.55 -16.93
C PRO A 197 -13.07 10.95 -15.48
N MET A 198 -12.43 10.32 -14.49
CA MET A 198 -12.61 10.72 -13.07
C MET A 198 -11.96 12.08 -12.76
N ILE A 199 -10.76 12.37 -13.28
CA ILE A 199 -10.15 13.70 -13.15
C ILE A 199 -11.07 14.76 -13.76
N ARG A 200 -11.53 14.56 -15.02
CA ARG A 200 -12.46 15.49 -15.68
C ARG A 200 -13.75 15.67 -14.87
N ARG A 201 -14.30 14.58 -14.32
CA ARG A 201 -15.51 14.62 -13.49
C ARG A 201 -15.30 15.44 -12.21
N LEU A 202 -14.17 15.27 -11.52
CA LEU A 202 -13.88 16.03 -10.31
C LEU A 202 -13.55 17.49 -10.59
N MET A 203 -12.86 17.83 -11.69
CA MET A 203 -12.64 19.24 -12.08
C MET A 203 -13.95 20.00 -12.16
N LEU A 204 -14.94 19.42 -12.85
CA LEU A 204 -16.25 20.04 -13.10
C LEU A 204 -17.19 19.98 -11.89
N SER A 205 -17.05 18.97 -11.02
CA SER A 205 -17.84 18.85 -9.79
C SER A 205 -17.30 19.67 -8.61
N HIS A 206 -16.01 20.04 -8.62
CA HIS A 206 -15.34 20.75 -7.53
C HIS A 206 -14.63 22.04 -8.02
N PRO A 207 -15.37 23.12 -8.35
CA PRO A 207 -14.76 24.38 -8.78
C PRO A 207 -13.88 25.04 -7.69
N GLU A 208 -14.11 24.71 -6.42
CA GLU A 208 -13.30 25.13 -5.27
C GLU A 208 -11.91 24.49 -5.25
N VAL A 209 -11.70 23.32 -5.87
CA VAL A 209 -10.39 22.66 -5.91
C VAL A 209 -9.50 23.37 -6.91
N GLU A 210 -8.29 23.77 -6.49
CA GLU A 210 -7.29 24.39 -7.36
C GLU A 210 -6.42 23.34 -8.04
N TRP A 211 -6.03 22.28 -7.31
CA TRP A 211 -5.22 21.17 -7.81
C TRP A 211 -5.89 19.82 -7.55
N ILE A 212 -6.05 19.02 -8.61
CA ILE A 212 -6.34 17.58 -8.48
C ILE A 212 -5.02 16.84 -8.57
N TRP A 213 -4.67 16.09 -7.54
CA TRP A 213 -3.47 15.28 -7.47
C TRP A 213 -3.82 13.81 -7.68
N TRP A 214 -3.54 13.26 -8.85
CA TRP A 214 -3.66 11.83 -9.08
C TRP A 214 -2.49 11.10 -8.41
N MET A 215 -2.79 10.01 -7.70
CA MET A 215 -1.79 9.11 -7.13
C MET A 215 -2.24 7.64 -7.26
N ASP A 216 -1.44 6.81 -7.94
CA ASP A 216 -1.72 5.38 -8.16
C ASP A 216 -1.84 4.60 -6.84
N SER A 217 -2.58 3.49 -6.84
CA SER A 217 -2.82 2.69 -5.64
C SER A 217 -1.59 1.96 -5.12
N ASP A 218 -0.58 1.71 -5.95
CA ASP A 218 0.72 1.16 -5.56
C ASP A 218 1.82 2.24 -5.37
N ALA A 219 1.44 3.53 -5.36
CA ALA A 219 2.27 4.62 -4.86
C ALA A 219 2.02 4.90 -3.38
N LEU A 220 3.08 4.95 -2.56
CA LEU A 220 3.03 5.22 -1.12
C LEU A 220 3.80 6.49 -0.77
N PHE A 221 3.25 7.31 0.12
CA PHE A 221 4.00 8.35 0.80
C PHE A 221 5.04 7.74 1.72
N THR A 222 6.29 8.15 1.58
CA THR A 222 7.42 7.70 2.39
C THR A 222 8.09 8.85 3.15
N ASP A 223 7.83 10.10 2.78
CA ASP A 223 8.06 11.28 3.60
C ASP A 223 6.72 11.84 4.11
N MET A 224 6.47 11.72 5.43
CA MET A 224 5.24 12.21 6.07
C MET A 224 5.36 13.67 6.55
N VAL A 225 6.52 14.32 6.36
CA VAL A 225 6.79 15.71 6.79
C VAL A 225 6.88 16.65 5.60
N PHE A 226 7.39 16.20 4.45
CA PHE A 226 7.51 17.00 3.22
C PHE A 226 6.14 17.55 2.75
N GLU A 227 6.13 18.84 2.42
CA GLU A 227 5.01 19.55 1.78
C GLU A 227 5.36 19.84 0.32
N LEU A 228 4.38 19.74 -0.58
CA LEU A 228 4.53 20.15 -1.98
C LEU A 228 4.85 21.67 -2.06
N PRO A 229 5.92 22.08 -2.77
CA PRO A 229 6.31 23.48 -2.86
C PRO A 229 5.46 24.23 -3.89
N LEU A 230 4.15 24.37 -3.65
CA LEU A 230 3.16 24.77 -4.66
C LEU A 230 3.46 26.08 -5.41
N SER A 231 4.09 27.05 -4.76
CA SER A 231 4.49 28.33 -5.38
C SER A 231 5.58 28.18 -6.46
N LYS A 232 6.27 27.03 -6.52
CA LYS A 232 7.13 26.64 -7.65
C LYS A 232 6.33 26.42 -8.94
N TYR A 233 5.01 26.24 -8.85
CA TYR A 233 4.12 25.84 -9.93
C TYR A 233 3.06 26.88 -10.29
N ASP A 234 3.15 28.11 -9.77
CA ASP A 234 2.11 29.14 -9.97
C ASP A 234 1.84 29.46 -11.45
N ASP A 235 2.87 29.45 -12.29
CA ASP A 235 2.73 29.64 -13.75
C ASP A 235 2.28 28.37 -14.52
N TYR A 236 2.19 27.20 -13.87
CA TYR A 236 2.02 25.89 -14.51
C TYR A 236 0.65 25.27 -14.23
N ASN A 237 0.23 24.33 -15.09
CA ASN A 237 -1.07 23.63 -15.01
C ASN A 237 -0.95 22.11 -14.89
N LEU A 238 0.15 21.50 -15.32
CA LEU A 238 0.49 20.10 -15.04
C LEU A 238 1.85 20.04 -14.35
N VAL A 239 1.92 19.37 -13.20
CA VAL A 239 3.18 19.08 -12.48
C VAL A 239 3.35 17.57 -12.45
N ILE A 240 4.41 17.05 -13.05
CA ILE A 240 4.64 15.62 -13.21
C ILE A 240 6.13 15.29 -13.01
N HIS A 241 6.43 14.18 -12.34
CA HIS A 241 7.82 13.78 -12.17
C HIS A 241 8.42 13.34 -13.50
N GLY A 242 9.59 13.85 -13.88
CA GLY A 242 10.25 13.49 -15.14
C GLY A 242 11.59 14.16 -15.41
N TYR A 243 12.34 13.59 -16.35
CA TYR A 243 13.71 14.00 -16.68
C TYR A 243 13.77 14.62 -18.09
N PRO A 244 14.23 15.88 -18.26
CA PRO A 244 14.22 16.57 -19.56
C PRO A 244 15.06 15.90 -20.65
N ASP A 245 16.17 15.25 -20.31
CA ASP A 245 17.00 14.50 -21.27
C ASP A 245 16.26 13.25 -21.75
N LEU A 246 15.66 12.48 -20.82
CA LEU A 246 14.87 11.31 -21.15
C LEU A 246 13.70 11.67 -22.07
N LEU A 247 13.07 12.83 -21.84
CA LEU A 247 11.95 13.31 -22.66
C LEU A 247 12.42 13.80 -24.03
N PHE A 248 13.20 14.86 -24.08
CA PHE A 248 13.45 15.59 -25.33
C PHE A 248 14.55 14.99 -26.18
N GLU A 249 15.63 14.48 -25.58
CA GLU A 249 16.77 13.92 -26.30
C GLU A 249 16.57 12.44 -26.59
N GLN A 250 16.19 11.67 -25.56
CA GLN A 250 16.09 10.22 -25.67
C GLN A 250 14.70 9.73 -26.11
N LYS A 251 13.63 10.53 -25.96
CA LYS A 251 12.23 10.16 -26.24
C LYS A 251 11.82 8.85 -25.55
N SER A 252 12.27 8.67 -24.31
CA SER A 252 12.07 7.46 -23.51
C SER A 252 10.64 7.33 -23.01
N TRP A 253 10.07 6.13 -23.05
CA TRP A 253 8.72 5.86 -22.51
C TRP A 253 8.62 5.97 -20.98
N ILE A 254 9.76 6.04 -20.29
CA ILE A 254 9.88 6.30 -18.83
C ILE A 254 10.39 7.72 -18.53
N ALA A 255 10.26 8.65 -19.48
CA ALA A 255 10.73 10.03 -19.29
C ALA A 255 9.96 10.83 -18.24
N ILE A 256 8.68 10.49 -18.04
CA ILE A 256 7.79 11.03 -17.01
C ILE A 256 7.03 9.86 -16.34
N ASN A 257 6.45 10.05 -15.16
CA ASN A 257 5.54 9.05 -14.56
C ASN A 257 4.15 9.60 -14.27
N THR A 258 3.11 9.00 -14.87
CA THR A 258 1.70 9.38 -14.67
C THR A 258 1.05 8.67 -13.47
N GLY A 259 1.84 8.17 -12.52
CA GLY A 259 1.35 7.60 -11.27
C GLY A 259 1.36 8.53 -10.08
N SER A 260 1.93 9.73 -10.23
CA SER A 260 1.84 10.81 -9.26
C SER A 260 2.05 12.15 -9.97
N PHE A 261 0.96 12.91 -10.15
CA PHE A 261 0.97 14.19 -10.86
C PHE A 261 -0.18 15.10 -10.42
N LEU A 262 -0.03 16.41 -10.62
CA LEU A 262 -1.05 17.41 -10.29
C LEU A 262 -1.56 18.13 -11.54
N PHE A 263 -2.89 18.20 -11.71
CA PHE A 263 -3.57 19.09 -12.65
C PHE A 263 -4.18 20.29 -11.94
N ARG A 264 -3.96 21.49 -12.47
CA ARG A 264 -4.71 22.69 -12.07
C ARG A 264 -6.12 22.61 -12.63
N ASN A 265 -7.11 23.03 -11.85
CA ASN A 265 -8.50 23.09 -12.29
C ASN A 265 -8.73 24.33 -13.20
N CYS A 266 -8.41 24.18 -14.48
CA CYS A 266 -8.52 25.22 -15.51
C CYS A 266 -8.88 24.64 -16.89
N GLN A 267 -9.28 25.51 -17.82
CA GLN A 267 -9.68 25.16 -19.19
C GLN A 267 -8.57 24.39 -19.93
N TRP A 268 -7.32 24.81 -19.77
CA TRP A 268 -6.15 24.15 -20.38
C TRP A 268 -6.06 22.66 -19.98
N SER A 269 -6.38 22.30 -18.74
CA SER A 269 -6.34 20.91 -18.27
C SER A 269 -7.49 20.09 -18.85
N LEU A 270 -8.68 20.68 -19.06
CA LEU A 270 -9.76 20.03 -19.80
C LEU A 270 -9.36 19.77 -21.26
N ASP A 271 -8.73 20.76 -21.90
CA ASP A 271 -8.26 20.65 -23.28
C ASP A 271 -7.16 19.59 -23.46
N LEU A 272 -6.28 19.42 -22.46
CA LEU A 272 -5.25 18.39 -22.47
C LEU A 272 -5.84 16.98 -22.23
N LEU A 273 -6.82 16.85 -21.33
CA LEU A 273 -7.53 15.58 -21.13
C LEU A 273 -8.25 15.13 -22.41
N ASP A 274 -8.90 16.05 -23.13
CA ASP A 274 -9.55 15.77 -24.41
C ASP A 274 -8.56 15.31 -25.51
N GLU A 275 -7.31 15.80 -25.50
CA GLU A 275 -6.27 15.35 -26.45
C GLU A 275 -5.47 14.12 -25.99
N TRP A 276 -5.50 13.77 -24.70
CA TRP A 276 -4.82 12.60 -24.14
C TRP A 276 -5.66 11.32 -24.26
N ALA A 277 -6.98 11.44 -24.08
CA ALA A 277 -7.93 10.32 -24.14
C ALA A 277 -7.99 9.49 -25.44
N PRO A 278 -7.73 10.00 -26.67
CA PRO A 278 -8.00 9.26 -27.92
C PRO A 278 -7.23 7.95 -28.11
N MET A 279 -6.14 7.70 -27.37
CA MET A 279 -5.41 6.42 -27.40
C MET A 279 -5.92 5.39 -26.37
N GLY A 280 -6.91 5.75 -25.55
CA GLY A 280 -7.40 4.95 -24.43
C GLY A 280 -8.52 3.92 -24.67
N PRO A 281 -9.43 4.05 -25.65
CA PRO A 281 -10.55 3.11 -25.83
C PRO A 281 -10.10 1.66 -26.07
N LYS A 282 -10.60 0.72 -25.27
CA LYS A 282 -10.16 -0.69 -25.26
C LYS A 282 -10.31 -1.41 -26.62
N GLY A 283 -9.54 -2.47 -26.80
CA GLY A 283 -9.51 -3.22 -28.05
C GLY A 283 -8.74 -2.48 -29.16
N PRO A 284 -9.20 -2.55 -30.44
CA PRO A 284 -8.39 -2.17 -31.60
C PRO A 284 -7.77 -0.77 -31.58
N VAL A 285 -8.46 0.23 -31.01
CA VAL A 285 -7.94 1.62 -30.94
C VAL A 285 -6.68 1.68 -30.06
N ARG A 286 -6.74 1.14 -28.84
CA ARG A 286 -5.61 1.09 -27.91
C ARG A 286 -4.52 0.11 -28.36
N GLU A 287 -4.87 -0.97 -29.06
CA GLU A 287 -3.90 -1.88 -29.67
C GLU A 287 -3.06 -1.22 -30.76
N GLU A 288 -3.70 -0.56 -31.75
CA GLU A 288 -2.98 0.15 -32.82
C GLU A 288 -2.20 1.34 -32.27
N ALA A 289 -2.78 2.09 -31.32
CA ALA A 289 -2.05 3.14 -30.61
C ALA A 289 -0.82 2.59 -29.87
N GLY A 290 -0.90 1.39 -29.28
CA GLY A 290 0.23 0.71 -28.64
C GLY A 290 1.37 0.44 -29.63
N LYS A 291 1.06 0.07 -30.87
CA LYS A 291 2.06 -0.11 -31.95
C LYS A 291 2.69 1.23 -32.34
N VAL A 292 1.90 2.30 -32.49
CA VAL A 292 2.41 3.65 -32.77
C VAL A 292 3.35 4.14 -31.66
N LEU A 293 2.97 3.97 -30.40
CA LEU A 293 3.80 4.35 -29.25
C LEU A 293 5.10 3.55 -29.18
N THR A 294 5.04 2.24 -29.45
CA THR A 294 6.22 1.35 -29.49
C THR A 294 7.18 1.74 -30.63
N ALA A 295 6.66 2.21 -31.76
CA ALA A 295 7.48 2.68 -32.88
C ALA A 295 8.11 4.06 -32.66
N ASN A 296 7.59 4.89 -31.74
CA ASN A 296 8.02 6.28 -31.55
C ASN A 296 8.75 6.55 -30.22
N LEU A 297 8.61 5.69 -29.21
CA LEU A 297 9.19 5.89 -27.88
C LEU A 297 10.30 4.87 -27.58
N LYS A 298 11.49 5.40 -27.25
CA LYS A 298 12.69 4.61 -26.98
C LYS A 298 12.48 3.68 -25.78
N GLY A 299 12.77 2.40 -25.98
CA GLY A 299 12.78 1.38 -24.94
C GLY A 299 11.39 0.86 -24.50
N ARG A 300 10.30 1.30 -25.15
CA ARG A 300 8.96 0.78 -24.86
C ARG A 300 8.84 -0.67 -25.31
N PRO A 301 8.39 -1.62 -24.46
CA PRO A 301 8.04 -2.96 -24.92
C PRO A 301 6.75 -2.94 -25.76
N ALA A 302 6.47 -4.03 -26.49
CA ALA A 302 5.29 -4.14 -27.34
C ALA A 302 4.06 -4.59 -26.53
N PHE A 303 3.14 -3.66 -26.28
CA PHE A 303 1.84 -3.88 -25.61
C PHE A 303 0.84 -2.75 -25.97
N GLU A 304 -0.44 -2.91 -25.60
CA GLU A 304 -1.50 -1.88 -25.68
C GLU A 304 -1.03 -0.48 -25.23
N ALA A 305 -1.62 0.59 -25.78
CA ALA A 305 -1.33 1.96 -25.31
C ALA A 305 -1.66 2.16 -23.81
N ASP A 306 -0.70 2.77 -23.11
CA ASP A 306 -0.80 3.24 -21.72
C ASP A 306 -0.85 4.77 -21.66
N ASP A 307 -1.41 5.29 -20.57
CA ASP A 307 -1.58 6.73 -20.35
C ASP A 307 -0.23 7.47 -20.27
N GLN A 308 0.80 6.88 -19.66
CA GLN A 308 2.15 7.46 -19.57
C GLN A 308 2.77 7.68 -20.95
N SER A 309 2.82 6.64 -21.77
CA SER A 309 3.36 6.68 -23.13
C SER A 309 2.57 7.62 -24.03
N ALA A 310 1.23 7.59 -23.94
CA ALA A 310 0.39 8.50 -24.71
C ALA A 310 0.64 9.97 -24.36
N LEU A 311 0.82 10.30 -23.07
CA LEU A 311 1.16 11.66 -22.64
C LEU A 311 2.55 12.08 -23.14
N ILE A 312 3.57 11.21 -23.05
CA ILE A 312 4.91 11.46 -23.58
C ILE A 312 4.84 11.75 -25.09
N TYR A 313 4.11 10.94 -25.85
CA TYR A 313 3.94 11.13 -27.29
C TYR A 313 3.19 12.42 -27.62
N LEU A 314 2.16 12.78 -26.86
CA LEU A 314 1.42 14.04 -27.02
C LEU A 314 2.28 15.28 -26.73
N LEU A 315 3.02 15.27 -25.62
CA LEU A 315 3.91 16.37 -25.23
C LEU A 315 5.10 16.54 -26.18
N LEU A 316 5.58 15.46 -26.82
CA LEU A 316 6.62 15.52 -27.85
C LEU A 316 6.08 15.95 -29.22
N SER A 317 4.91 15.47 -29.63
CA SER A 317 4.33 15.78 -30.95
C SER A 317 3.69 17.17 -31.03
N LYS A 318 3.19 17.71 -29.91
CA LYS A 318 2.57 19.04 -29.81
C LYS A 318 3.25 19.94 -28.78
N LYS A 319 4.60 19.87 -28.69
CA LYS A 319 5.42 20.59 -27.72
C LYS A 319 5.05 22.07 -27.57
N GLU A 320 4.86 22.78 -28.68
CA GLU A 320 4.54 24.22 -28.71
C GLU A 320 3.16 24.57 -28.16
N LYS A 321 2.22 23.62 -28.08
CA LYS A 321 0.88 23.82 -27.52
C LYS A 321 0.81 23.56 -26.01
N TRP A 322 1.68 22.67 -25.50
CA TRP A 322 1.51 22.08 -24.17
C TRP A 322 2.67 22.33 -23.20
N MET A 323 3.93 22.32 -23.65
CA MET A 323 5.08 22.29 -22.73
C MET A 323 5.36 23.63 -22.00
N ASP A 324 4.69 24.72 -22.34
CA ASP A 324 4.77 25.98 -21.62
C ASP A 324 4.09 25.93 -20.23
N LYS A 325 3.10 25.03 -20.07
CA LYS A 325 2.34 24.83 -18.82
C LYS A 325 2.59 23.48 -18.13
N VAL A 326 3.58 22.72 -18.59
CA VAL A 326 4.01 21.46 -17.95
C VAL A 326 5.31 21.67 -17.18
N PHE A 327 5.27 21.47 -15.86
CA PHE A 327 6.46 21.39 -15.02
C PHE A 327 6.95 19.94 -14.93
N LEU A 328 8.19 19.70 -15.35
CA LEU A 328 8.89 18.42 -15.16
C LEU A 328 9.64 18.48 -13.82
N GLU A 329 9.10 17.78 -12.83
CA GLU A 329 9.68 17.75 -11.49
C GLU A 329 10.75 16.67 -11.35
N ASN A 330 11.90 17.05 -10.80
CA ASN A 330 13.03 16.17 -10.53
C ASN A 330 13.89 16.61 -9.33
N SER A 331 13.51 17.67 -8.61
CA SER A 331 14.24 18.10 -7.39
C SER A 331 13.80 17.36 -6.13
N TYR A 332 12.75 16.53 -6.21
CA TYR A 332 12.31 15.58 -5.19
C TYR A 332 11.46 14.49 -5.85
N TYR A 333 11.26 13.36 -5.17
CA TYR A 333 10.49 12.23 -5.71
C TYR A 333 8.98 12.42 -5.58
N LEU A 334 8.40 13.30 -6.40
CA LEU A 334 6.95 13.29 -6.68
C LEU A 334 6.51 11.89 -7.18
N HIS A 335 7.38 11.19 -7.91
CA HIS A 335 7.41 9.74 -8.07
C HIS A 335 8.84 9.24 -7.83
N GLY A 336 9.02 8.24 -6.97
CA GLY A 336 10.29 7.55 -6.77
C GLY A 336 10.19 6.07 -7.13
N TYR A 337 11.01 5.60 -8.07
CA TYR A 337 11.03 4.20 -8.51
C TYR A 337 11.53 3.26 -7.40
N TRP A 338 10.65 2.39 -6.92
CA TRP A 338 10.84 1.63 -5.68
C TRP A 338 12.15 0.83 -5.60
N ALA A 339 12.56 0.15 -6.67
CA ALA A 339 13.71 -0.76 -6.62
C ALA A 339 15.07 -0.05 -6.44
N GLY A 340 15.15 1.26 -6.61
CA GLY A 340 16.32 2.09 -6.25
C GLY A 340 16.27 2.68 -4.83
N LEU A 341 15.14 2.55 -4.14
CA LEU A 341 14.86 3.23 -2.86
C LEU A 341 14.68 2.26 -1.69
N VAL A 342 13.92 1.18 -1.88
CA VAL A 342 13.47 0.33 -0.77
C VAL A 342 14.60 -0.36 -0.02
N ASP A 343 15.73 -0.61 -0.67
CA ASP A 343 16.90 -1.26 -0.09
C ASP A 343 17.82 -0.26 0.65
N ARG A 344 17.51 1.05 0.61
CA ARG A 344 18.24 2.14 1.29
C ARG A 344 17.55 2.68 2.54
N TYR A 345 16.35 2.21 2.91
CA TYR A 345 15.59 2.79 4.04
C TYR A 345 16.32 2.76 5.39
N GLU A 346 17.10 1.72 5.70
CA GLU A 346 17.92 1.67 6.91
C GLU A 346 19.04 2.72 6.90
N GLU A 347 19.66 2.98 5.74
CA GLU A 347 20.63 4.08 5.57
C GLU A 347 19.95 5.44 5.82
N MET A 348 18.74 5.64 5.27
CA MET A 348 17.98 6.88 5.41
C MET A 348 17.60 7.16 6.87
N ILE A 349 17.21 6.12 7.62
CA ILE A 349 16.92 6.19 9.06
C ILE A 349 18.16 6.51 9.91
N GLU A 350 19.36 6.09 9.47
CA GLU A 350 20.61 6.34 10.19
C GLU A 350 21.19 7.74 9.90
N LYS A 351 21.14 8.20 8.65
CA LYS A 351 21.86 9.40 8.18
C LYS A 351 21.01 10.66 8.03
N TYR A 352 19.70 10.52 7.84
CA TYR A 352 18.82 11.60 7.40
C TYR A 352 17.53 11.68 8.24
N HIS A 353 16.60 12.54 7.83
CA HIS A 353 15.30 12.75 8.47
C HIS A 353 14.23 13.03 7.41
N PRO A 354 12.93 12.80 7.71
CA PRO A 354 11.84 13.26 6.85
C PRO A 354 11.77 14.79 6.78
N GLY A 355 11.14 15.30 5.74
CA GLY A 355 11.09 16.70 5.34
C GLY A 355 12.01 17.05 4.16
N LEU A 356 12.57 16.04 3.47
CA LEU A 356 13.55 16.23 2.38
C LEU A 356 12.98 15.83 1.01
N GLY A 357 12.12 14.82 0.95
CA GLY A 357 11.42 14.35 -0.25
C GLY A 357 12.27 13.70 -1.36
N ASP A 358 13.59 13.68 -1.26
CA ASP A 358 14.54 13.28 -2.32
C ASP A 358 15.29 11.96 -2.02
N GLU A 359 16.45 11.77 -2.66
CA GLU A 359 17.39 10.64 -2.46
C GLU A 359 17.87 10.40 -1.02
N ARG A 360 17.65 11.37 -0.12
CA ARG A 360 17.98 11.31 1.31
C ARG A 360 16.77 10.83 2.14
N TRP A 361 15.56 11.17 1.72
CA TRP A 361 14.31 10.67 2.29
C TRP A 361 13.18 10.80 1.27
N PRO A 362 12.80 9.74 0.53
CA PRO A 362 11.94 9.87 -0.64
C PRO A 362 10.52 10.27 -0.27
N PHE A 363 9.94 11.20 -1.02
CA PHE A 363 8.57 11.66 -0.80
C PHE A 363 7.54 10.60 -1.15
N VAL A 364 7.60 10.06 -2.37
CA VAL A 364 6.77 8.96 -2.84
C VAL A 364 7.64 7.79 -3.28
N THR A 365 7.35 6.60 -2.76
CA THR A 365 7.84 5.33 -3.31
C THR A 365 6.74 4.66 -4.10
N HIS A 366 6.92 4.52 -5.42
CA HIS A 366 5.94 3.95 -6.35
C HIS A 366 6.38 2.57 -6.85
N PHE A 367 5.55 1.56 -6.59
CA PHE A 367 5.80 0.14 -6.86
C PHE A 367 5.53 -0.32 -8.30
N VAL A 368 5.83 0.56 -9.27
CA VAL A 368 5.66 0.32 -10.71
C VAL A 368 6.08 -1.09 -11.11
N GLY A 369 5.16 -1.80 -11.76
CA GLY A 369 5.31 -3.16 -12.25
C GLY A 369 5.05 -4.27 -11.22
N CYS A 370 4.87 -3.96 -9.93
CA CYS A 370 4.51 -4.96 -8.93
C CYS A 370 3.06 -5.45 -9.03
N LYS A 371 2.14 -4.61 -9.54
CA LYS A 371 0.75 -4.97 -9.89
C LYS A 371 0.05 -5.86 -8.83
N PRO A 372 0.09 -5.53 -7.51
CA PRO A 372 -0.22 -6.46 -6.41
C PRO A 372 -1.67 -6.99 -6.40
N CYS A 373 -2.59 -6.31 -7.08
CA CYS A 373 -3.99 -6.70 -7.22
C CYS A 373 -4.26 -7.62 -8.43
N GLY A 374 -3.35 -7.66 -9.41
CA GLY A 374 -3.50 -8.44 -10.64
C GLY A 374 -2.77 -9.78 -10.61
N SER A 375 -3.06 -10.60 -11.62
CA SER A 375 -2.49 -11.94 -11.83
C SER A 375 -1.09 -11.96 -12.50
N TYR A 376 -0.60 -10.83 -13.01
CA TYR A 376 0.71 -10.72 -13.66
C TYR A 376 1.50 -9.48 -13.18
N GLY A 377 2.79 -9.67 -12.90
CA GLY A 377 3.71 -8.64 -12.41
C GLY A 377 5.08 -8.75 -13.07
N ASP A 378 5.76 -7.62 -13.23
CA ASP A 378 7.06 -7.51 -13.93
C ASP A 378 8.25 -7.87 -13.01
N TYR A 379 7.98 -8.10 -11.71
CA TYR A 379 8.93 -8.43 -10.66
C TYR A 379 8.40 -9.59 -9.79
N PRO A 380 9.27 -10.35 -9.10
CA PRO A 380 8.83 -11.41 -8.18
C PRO A 380 7.91 -10.87 -7.08
N VAL A 381 6.71 -11.45 -6.96
CA VAL A 381 5.67 -11.03 -6.02
C VAL A 381 6.20 -10.94 -4.58
N GLU A 382 7.00 -11.90 -4.13
CA GLU A 382 7.61 -11.88 -2.79
C GLU A 382 8.49 -10.63 -2.55
N ARG A 383 9.29 -10.21 -3.55
CA ARG A 383 10.09 -8.98 -3.44
C ARG A 383 9.19 -7.75 -3.39
N CYS A 384 8.15 -7.71 -4.22
CA CYS A 384 7.18 -6.62 -4.24
C CYS A 384 6.47 -6.47 -2.89
N LEU A 385 5.81 -7.52 -2.39
CA LEU A 385 5.05 -7.45 -1.14
C LEU A 385 5.96 -7.13 0.06
N SER A 386 7.12 -7.79 0.19
CA SER A 386 8.07 -7.46 1.26
C SER A 386 8.65 -6.04 1.17
N SER A 387 8.77 -5.47 -0.03
CA SER A 387 9.22 -4.09 -0.22
C SER A 387 8.11 -3.06 0.01
N MET A 388 6.86 -3.38 -0.32
CA MET A 388 5.68 -2.59 0.04
C MET A 388 5.47 -2.59 1.57
N GLU A 389 5.68 -3.73 2.23
CA GLU A 389 5.68 -3.84 3.70
C GLU A 389 6.73 -2.90 4.31
N ARG A 390 7.96 -2.90 3.75
CA ARG A 390 9.04 -1.99 4.16
C ARG A 390 8.68 -0.52 3.98
N ALA A 391 8.16 -0.13 2.81
CA ALA A 391 7.78 1.25 2.52
C ALA A 391 6.62 1.74 3.40
N PHE A 392 5.58 0.92 3.58
CA PHE A 392 4.48 1.23 4.49
C PHE A 392 4.98 1.39 5.92
N ASN A 393 5.80 0.47 6.44
CA ASN A 393 6.30 0.57 7.82
C ASN A 393 7.32 1.73 7.99
N PHE A 394 8.08 2.09 6.95
CA PHE A 394 8.95 3.27 6.92
C PHE A 394 8.14 4.58 7.06
N ALA A 395 6.98 4.64 6.40
CA ALA A 395 6.03 5.74 6.51
C ALA A 395 5.27 5.74 7.86
N ASP A 396 4.66 4.62 8.24
CA ASP A 396 3.85 4.50 9.46
C ASP A 396 4.70 4.67 10.73
N ASN A 397 6.00 4.37 10.69
CA ASN A 397 6.93 4.75 11.76
C ASN A 397 6.91 6.25 12.08
N GLN A 398 6.72 7.12 11.09
CA GLN A 398 6.68 8.57 11.28
C GLN A 398 5.37 9.00 11.94
N VAL A 399 4.26 8.31 11.63
CA VAL A 399 2.94 8.51 12.23
C VAL A 399 2.89 7.95 13.67
N LEU A 400 3.36 6.72 13.87
CA LEU A 400 3.41 6.04 15.18
C LEU A 400 4.33 6.77 16.18
N LYS A 401 5.38 7.44 15.71
CA LYS A 401 6.28 8.26 16.55
C LYS A 401 5.52 9.32 17.35
N LEU A 402 4.51 9.97 16.72
CA LEU A 402 3.65 10.97 17.35
C LEU A 402 2.98 10.40 18.62
N TYR A 403 2.53 9.15 18.54
CA TYR A 403 1.85 8.41 19.61
C TYR A 403 2.80 7.68 20.56
N GLY A 404 4.12 7.68 20.31
CA GLY A 404 5.12 7.06 21.17
C GLY A 404 5.40 5.59 20.87
N PHE A 405 5.15 5.15 19.63
CA PHE A 405 5.42 3.79 19.14
C PHE A 405 6.29 3.80 17.87
N ARG A 406 6.80 2.62 17.47
CA ARG A 406 7.36 2.34 16.14
C ARG A 406 7.28 0.85 15.83
N HIS A 407 7.44 0.45 14.58
CA HIS A 407 7.60 -0.96 14.19
C HIS A 407 8.85 -1.58 14.81
N ARG A 408 8.84 -2.90 15.06
CA ARG A 408 10.02 -3.60 15.59
C ARG A 408 11.19 -3.58 14.61
N GLY A 409 10.90 -3.63 13.31
CA GLY A 409 11.77 -3.40 12.15
C GLY A 409 10.90 -3.28 10.89
N LEU A 410 11.45 -2.87 9.74
CA LEU A 410 10.64 -2.51 8.56
C LEU A 410 9.86 -3.68 7.92
N LEU A 411 10.22 -4.93 8.20
CA LEU A 411 9.47 -6.12 7.76
C LEU A 411 8.50 -6.67 8.82
N SER A 412 8.20 -5.90 9.89
CA SER A 412 7.43 -6.40 11.02
C SER A 412 6.20 -5.55 11.33
N PRO A 413 4.97 -6.09 11.20
CA PRO A 413 3.75 -5.39 11.63
C PRO A 413 3.65 -5.28 13.17
N LYS A 414 4.51 -5.96 13.92
CA LYS A 414 4.56 -5.87 15.38
C LYS A 414 5.25 -4.58 15.80
N ILE A 415 4.53 -3.73 16.53
CA ILE A 415 5.07 -2.49 17.11
C ILE A 415 5.85 -2.72 18.42
N LYS A 416 6.56 -1.68 18.85
CA LYS A 416 7.21 -1.51 20.15
C LYS A 416 7.05 -0.05 20.60
N ARG A 417 6.90 0.16 21.91
CA ARG A 417 6.84 1.49 22.53
C ARG A 417 8.24 2.16 22.49
N ILE A 418 8.32 3.49 22.37
CA ILE A 418 9.59 4.24 22.33
C ILE A 418 9.76 5.29 23.43
N ARG A 419 8.69 5.61 24.16
CA ARG A 419 8.71 6.47 25.37
C ARG A 419 7.85 5.85 26.45
N ASN A 420 8.16 6.09 27.72
CA ASN A 420 7.31 5.64 28.82
C ASN A 420 5.95 6.36 28.78
N GLU A 421 4.96 5.81 29.46
CA GLU A 421 3.69 6.52 29.68
C GLU A 421 3.90 7.62 30.73
N THR A 422 3.15 8.71 30.58
CA THR A 422 3.14 9.83 31.54
C THR A 422 1.70 10.24 31.81
N VAL A 423 1.45 10.72 33.03
CA VAL A 423 0.20 11.38 33.42
C VAL A 423 0.13 12.83 32.93
N THR A 424 1.22 13.37 32.38
CA THR A 424 1.35 14.73 31.84
C THR A 424 1.66 14.74 30.32
N PRO A 425 0.81 14.14 29.46
CA PRO A 425 1.10 13.98 28.03
C PRO A 425 1.24 15.30 27.24
N LEU A 426 0.81 16.42 27.83
CA LEU A 426 0.86 17.75 27.21
C LEU A 426 2.14 18.54 27.49
N GLU A 427 3.01 18.10 28.41
CA GLU A 427 4.26 18.83 28.75
C GLU A 427 5.34 18.76 27.66
N PHE A 428 5.24 17.78 26.75
CA PHE A 428 6.28 17.45 25.77
C PHE A 428 5.79 17.47 24.31
N VAL A 429 4.65 18.13 24.04
CA VAL A 429 3.99 18.16 22.72
C VAL A 429 4.93 18.65 21.63
N ASP A 430 5.60 19.78 21.89
CA ASP A 430 6.45 20.46 20.91
C ASP A 430 7.79 19.72 20.75
N GLN A 431 8.29 19.03 21.79
CA GLN A 431 9.45 18.14 21.72
C GLN A 431 9.20 16.90 20.85
N PHE A 432 7.95 16.42 20.80
CA PHE A 432 7.57 15.21 20.08
C PHE A 432 7.09 15.45 18.64
N ASP A 433 7.09 16.70 18.16
CA ASP A 433 6.54 17.11 16.86
C ASP A 433 5.12 16.55 16.64
N ILE A 434 4.27 16.62 17.68
CA ILE A 434 2.84 16.26 17.55
C ILE A 434 2.15 17.41 16.83
N ARG A 435 2.37 17.47 15.51
CA ARG A 435 2.05 18.60 14.62
C ARG A 435 0.64 19.12 14.83
N ARG A 436 0.55 20.19 15.61
CA ARG A 436 -0.47 21.22 15.42
C ARG A 436 -0.19 21.80 14.03
N HIS A 437 -1.17 21.84 13.12
CA HIS A 437 -1.02 22.65 11.91
C HIS A 437 -0.62 24.07 12.32
N SER A 438 0.31 24.71 11.60
CA SER A 438 0.75 26.06 11.88
C SER A 438 -0.44 27.04 11.80
N THR A 439 -1.01 27.36 12.96
CA THR A 439 -2.03 28.39 13.16
C THR A 439 -1.43 29.79 13.28
N GLU A 440 -0.10 29.88 13.36
CA GLU A 440 0.62 31.14 13.27
C GLU A 440 0.54 31.68 11.83
N SER A 441 -0.48 32.51 11.61
CA SER A 441 -0.37 33.61 10.67
C SER A 441 0.94 34.35 10.92
N SER A 442 1.70 34.64 9.86
CA SER A 442 2.79 35.59 9.95
C SER A 442 2.22 36.98 10.21
N GLU A 443 2.02 37.33 11.48
CA GLU A 443 1.76 38.70 11.91
C GLU A 443 2.89 39.57 11.35
N SER A 444 2.51 40.58 10.59
CA SER A 444 3.44 41.53 10.01
C SER A 444 4.17 42.26 11.12
N LYS A 445 5.45 41.93 11.32
CA LYS A 445 6.34 42.76 12.14
C LYS A 445 6.51 44.11 11.44
N SER A 446 6.21 45.15 12.21
CA SER A 446 6.00 46.55 11.83
C SER A 446 7.11 47.18 10.98
#